data_AF-A0A9N9VEQ9-F1
#
_entry.id   AF-A0A9N9VEQ9-F1
#
_cell.length_a   1.000
_cell.length_b   1.000
_cell.length_c   1.000
_cell.angle_alpha   90.00
_cell.angle_beta   90.00
_cell.angle_gamma   90.00
#
_symmetry.space_group_name_H-M   'P 1'
#
loop_
_entity.id
_entity.type
_entity.pdbx_description
1 polymer ?
#
loop_
_entity_poly.entity_id
_entity_poly.type
_entity_poly.pdbx_seq_one_letter_code
_entity_poly.pdbx_strand_id
1 'polypeptide(L)'
;MGSLKSLFTLGALDVAAVTAAPEPKPKSPSCPVAGLPPYHPFVIEEGWDPVKIDAALRKDVNATLEAGYNAGPEWPQEDFAKYLKGTKWDVTGIGFGMRASTIVEVVTLFEGMLQVHGETNIGYTGELFLFRQKTPNVPTVFNRGPDSLLWSVQRRFPLSSDCKGKPGKLIGYNELCDS
;
A
#
# COMPACT_ATOMS: atom_id res chain seq x y z
N MET A 1 -53.53 -0.24 -66.15
CA MET A 1 -53.14 -0.89 -64.88
C MET A 1 -51.86 -1.70 -65.12
N GLY A 2 -50.69 -1.12 -64.87
CA GLY A 2 -49.39 -1.80 -64.98
C GLY A 2 -48.76 -1.85 -63.60
N SER A 3 -48.55 -3.05 -63.06
CA SER A 3 -47.95 -3.27 -61.74
C SER A 3 -46.45 -3.53 -61.90
N LEU A 4 -45.62 -2.57 -61.48
CA LEU A 4 -44.19 -2.78 -61.27
C LEU A 4 -44.00 -3.57 -59.97
N LYS A 5 -43.43 -4.77 -60.07
CA LYS A 5 -42.86 -5.48 -58.91
C LYS A 5 -41.42 -4.99 -58.74
N SER A 6 -41.19 -4.15 -57.73
CA SER A 6 -39.84 -3.79 -57.26
C SER A 6 -39.34 -4.91 -56.34
N LEU A 7 -38.28 -5.61 -56.75
CA LEU A 7 -37.51 -6.49 -55.86
C LEU A 7 -36.50 -5.61 -55.10
N PHE A 8 -36.77 -5.36 -53.81
CA PHE A 8 -35.75 -4.91 -52.88
C PHE A 8 -35.01 -6.13 -52.33
N THR A 9 -33.79 -6.37 -52.81
CA THR A 9 -32.85 -7.29 -52.18
C THR A 9 -32.19 -6.54 -51.02
N LEU A 10 -32.61 -6.80 -49.78
CA LEU A 10 -31.85 -6.40 -48.60
C LEU A 10 -30.60 -7.29 -48.50
N GLY A 11 -29.43 -6.72 -48.76
CA GLY A 11 -28.16 -7.32 -48.38
C GLY A 11 -28.08 -7.37 -46.86
N ALA A 12 -27.87 -8.57 -46.31
CA ALA A 12 -27.55 -8.75 -44.90
C ALA A 12 -26.18 -8.11 -44.63
N LEU A 13 -26.16 -7.03 -43.85
CA LEU A 13 -24.94 -6.53 -43.23
C LEU A 13 -24.58 -7.49 -42.09
N ASP A 14 -23.56 -8.32 -42.31
CA ASP A 14 -22.91 -9.07 -41.24
C ASP A 14 -22.33 -8.07 -40.23
N VAL A 15 -23.03 -7.89 -39.11
CA VAL A 15 -22.49 -7.20 -37.95
C VAL A 15 -21.54 -8.18 -37.26
N ALA A 16 -20.26 -8.10 -37.62
CA ALA A 16 -19.21 -8.78 -36.88
C ALA A 16 -19.30 -8.33 -35.41
N ALA A 17 -19.65 -9.27 -34.53
CA ALA A 17 -19.62 -9.04 -33.09
C ALA A 17 -18.17 -8.73 -32.70
N VAL A 18 -17.88 -7.45 -32.47
CA VAL A 18 -16.66 -7.05 -31.78
C VAL A 18 -16.75 -7.61 -30.38
N THR A 19 -16.07 -8.73 -30.13
CA THR A 19 -15.83 -9.20 -28.78
C THR A 19 -15.01 -8.11 -28.09
N ALA A 20 -15.64 -7.37 -27.17
CA ALA A 20 -14.94 -6.41 -26.34
C ALA A 20 -13.73 -7.11 -25.71
N ALA A 21 -12.56 -6.48 -25.83
CA ALA A 21 -11.37 -6.94 -25.13
C ALA A 21 -11.73 -7.10 -23.63
N PRO A 22 -11.28 -8.17 -22.96
CA PRO A 22 -11.55 -8.34 -21.54
C PRO A 22 -11.12 -7.07 -20.81
N GLU A 23 -12.01 -6.52 -19.98
CA GLU A 23 -11.73 -5.31 -19.22
C GLU A 23 -10.38 -5.49 -18.49
N PRO A 24 -9.49 -4.48 -18.52
CA PRO A 24 -8.25 -4.56 -17.78
C PRO A 24 -8.59 -4.86 -16.32
N LYS A 25 -7.96 -5.92 -15.77
CA LYS A 25 -8.18 -6.31 -14.37
C LYS A 25 -8.02 -5.05 -13.49
N PRO A 26 -8.94 -4.79 -12.55
CA PRO A 26 -8.80 -3.67 -11.63
C PRO A 26 -7.40 -3.70 -11.02
N LYS A 27 -6.67 -2.59 -11.10
CA LYS A 27 -5.35 -2.49 -10.48
C LYS A 27 -5.56 -2.53 -8.95
N SER A 28 -5.04 -3.56 -8.29
CA SER A 28 -5.03 -3.65 -6.83
C SER A 28 -4.38 -2.38 -6.24
N PRO A 29 -5.07 -1.64 -5.35
CA PRO A 29 -4.51 -0.44 -4.77
C PRO A 29 -3.31 -0.77 -3.89
N SER A 30 -2.25 0.03 -3.93
CA SER A 30 -1.02 -0.23 -3.17
C SER A 30 -0.81 0.73 -1.98
N CYS A 31 -0.41 0.15 -0.85
CA CYS A 31 -0.11 0.83 0.41
C CYS A 31 1.27 0.39 0.94
N PRO A 32 2.31 1.25 0.91
CA PRO A 32 3.49 1.04 1.72
C PRO A 32 3.15 1.41 3.17
N VAL A 33 3.54 0.57 4.12
CA VAL A 33 3.41 0.86 5.54
C VAL A 33 4.79 1.18 6.10
N ALA A 34 4.88 2.29 6.81
CA ALA A 34 6.06 2.69 7.55
C ALA A 34 5.81 2.44 9.05
N GLY A 35 6.80 1.88 9.73
CA GLY A 35 6.70 1.36 11.09
C GLY A 35 7.95 0.60 11.50
N LEU A 36 8.08 0.34 12.81
CA LEU A 36 9.19 -0.45 13.35
C LEU A 36 8.86 -1.94 13.31
N PRO A 37 9.75 -2.82 12.81
CA PRO A 37 9.48 -4.25 12.78
C PRO A 37 9.25 -4.82 14.19
N PRO A 38 8.51 -5.93 14.34
CA PRO A 38 8.08 -6.46 15.64
C PRO A 38 9.19 -6.65 16.68
N TYR A 39 10.38 -7.04 16.24
CA TYR A 39 11.52 -7.35 17.10
C TYR A 39 12.50 -6.17 17.23
N HIS A 40 12.14 -4.98 16.72
CA HIS A 40 12.96 -3.79 16.86
C HIS A 40 13.19 -3.45 18.35
N PRO A 41 14.40 -3.04 18.78
CA PRO A 41 14.68 -2.69 20.18
C PRO A 41 13.67 -1.71 20.78
N PHE A 42 13.29 -0.67 20.04
CA PHE A 42 12.27 0.29 20.49
C PHE A 42 10.86 -0.31 20.66
N VAL A 43 10.48 -1.35 19.92
CA VAL A 43 9.19 -2.05 20.15
C VAL A 43 9.21 -2.76 21.49
N ILE A 44 10.34 -3.39 21.82
CA ILE A 44 10.56 -4.07 23.11
C ILE A 44 10.64 -3.03 24.24
N GLU A 45 11.33 -1.92 24.02
CA GLU A 45 11.49 -0.83 25.01
C GLU A 45 10.15 -0.16 25.35
N GLU A 46 9.24 -0.02 24.38
CA GLU A 46 7.87 0.43 24.61
C GLU A 46 7.02 -0.56 25.42
N GLY A 47 7.54 -1.75 25.72
CA GLY A 47 6.88 -2.78 26.52
C GLY A 47 5.91 -3.65 25.73
N TRP A 48 5.98 -3.63 24.40
CA TRP A 48 5.20 -4.55 23.57
C TRP A 48 5.78 -5.96 23.59
N ASP A 49 4.90 -6.95 23.46
CA ASP A 49 5.30 -8.35 23.26
C ASP A 49 5.59 -8.57 21.77
N PRO A 50 6.86 -8.73 21.35
CA PRO A 50 7.23 -8.77 19.93
C PRO A 50 6.59 -9.94 19.20
N VAL A 51 6.36 -11.08 19.88
CA VAL A 51 5.71 -12.26 19.30
C VAL A 51 4.24 -11.97 19.02
N LYS A 52 3.55 -11.29 19.94
CA LYS A 52 2.14 -10.89 19.72
C LYS A 52 2.01 -9.84 18.63
N ILE A 53 2.93 -8.87 18.56
CA ILE A 53 2.95 -7.85 17.50
C ILE A 53 3.18 -8.50 16.13
N ASP A 54 4.16 -9.39 16.00
CA ASP A 54 4.44 -10.10 14.74
C ASP A 54 3.23 -10.91 14.27
N ALA A 55 2.59 -11.66 15.17
CA ALA A 55 1.39 -12.42 14.85
C ALA A 55 0.22 -11.52 14.38
N ALA A 56 0.02 -10.37 15.04
CA ALA A 56 -1.03 -9.42 14.69
C ALA A 56 -0.77 -8.75 13.33
N LEU A 57 0.44 -8.25 13.10
CA LEU A 57 0.84 -7.62 11.83
C LEU A 57 0.76 -8.62 10.67
N ARG A 58 1.29 -9.84 10.82
CA ARG A 58 1.22 -10.88 9.76
C ARG A 58 -0.23 -11.24 9.43
N LYS A 59 -1.09 -11.39 10.44
CA LYS A 59 -2.51 -11.67 10.25
C LYS A 59 -3.19 -10.56 9.46
N ASP A 60 -2.93 -9.30 9.78
CA ASP A 60 -3.61 -8.16 9.16
C ASP A 60 -3.04 -7.80 7.78
N VAL A 61 -1.74 -8.02 7.56
CA VAL A 61 -1.15 -8.01 6.22
C VAL A 61 -1.82 -9.06 5.35
N ASN A 62 -1.97 -10.30 5.82
CA ASN A 62 -2.67 -11.35 5.06
C ASN A 62 -4.13 -10.96 4.76
N ALA A 63 -4.86 -10.43 5.74
CA ALA A 63 -6.22 -9.93 5.50
C ALA A 63 -6.26 -8.80 4.45
N THR A 64 -5.25 -7.93 4.46
CA THR A 64 -5.09 -6.85 3.47
C THR A 64 -4.86 -7.39 2.06
N LEU A 65 -3.99 -8.39 1.92
CA LEU A 65 -3.73 -9.07 0.65
C LEU A 65 -4.96 -9.84 0.16
N GLU A 66 -5.63 -10.59 1.03
CA GLU A 66 -6.86 -11.33 0.70
C GLU A 66 -7.99 -10.41 0.25
N ALA A 67 -8.09 -9.22 0.84
CA ALA A 67 -9.05 -8.20 0.42
C ALA A 67 -8.74 -7.63 -0.97
N GLY A 68 -7.54 -7.84 -1.52
CA GLY A 68 -7.17 -7.41 -2.88
C GLY A 68 -6.25 -6.19 -2.93
N TYR A 69 -5.74 -5.72 -1.78
CA TYR A 69 -4.78 -4.62 -1.70
C TYR A 69 -3.34 -5.13 -1.76
N ASN A 70 -2.45 -4.34 -2.35
CA ASN A 70 -1.02 -4.57 -2.19
C ASN A 70 -0.54 -3.88 -0.90
N ALA A 71 0.22 -4.59 -0.08
CA ALA A 71 0.80 -4.06 1.16
C ALA A 71 2.34 -4.15 1.09
N GLY A 72 3.04 -3.18 1.67
CA GLY A 72 4.46 -3.31 2.01
C GLY A 72 4.62 -3.75 3.48
N PRO A 73 5.69 -4.47 3.85
CA PRO A 73 6.02 -4.75 5.26
C PRO A 73 6.28 -3.45 6.04
N GLU A 74 6.33 -3.51 7.38
CA GLU A 74 6.95 -2.44 8.17
C GLU A 74 8.46 -2.47 7.91
N TRP A 75 8.98 -1.36 7.38
CA TRP A 75 10.35 -1.28 6.86
C TRP A 75 11.26 -0.55 7.83
N PRO A 76 12.52 -1.00 8.01
CA PRO A 76 13.53 -0.12 8.57
C PRO A 76 13.73 1.11 7.68
N GLN A 77 13.81 2.27 8.33
CA GLN A 77 13.80 3.58 7.71
C GLN A 77 14.90 3.78 6.65
N GLU A 78 16.05 3.13 6.83
CA GLU A 78 17.24 3.27 5.98
C GLU A 78 17.00 2.84 4.52
N ASP A 79 16.12 1.85 4.30
CA ASP A 79 15.78 1.37 2.96
C ASP A 79 14.43 1.88 2.46
N PHE A 80 13.64 2.52 3.30
CA PHE A 80 12.27 2.91 2.98
C PHE A 80 12.18 3.81 1.73
N ALA A 81 13.12 4.75 1.58
CA ALA A 81 13.20 5.62 0.42
C ALA A 81 13.46 4.86 -0.90
N LYS A 82 14.14 3.70 -0.86
CA LYS A 82 14.39 2.86 -2.03
C LYS A 82 13.10 2.21 -2.53
N TYR A 83 12.23 1.77 -1.61
CA TYR A 83 10.95 1.12 -1.96
C TYR A 83 9.87 2.10 -2.42
N LEU A 84 9.94 3.36 -1.98
CA LEU A 84 9.09 4.41 -2.52
C LEU A 84 9.42 4.74 -3.98
N LYS A 85 10.65 4.45 -4.44
CA LYS A 85 11.08 4.75 -5.81
C LYS A 85 10.48 3.76 -6.81
N GLY A 86 9.97 4.29 -7.92
CA GLY A 86 9.51 3.48 -9.06
C GLY A 86 8.15 2.81 -8.88
N THR A 87 7.54 2.93 -7.69
CA THR A 87 6.19 2.41 -7.42
C THR A 87 5.20 3.57 -7.32
N LYS A 88 4.11 3.51 -8.10
CA LYS A 88 2.96 4.40 -7.92
C LYS A 88 2.11 3.86 -6.78
N TRP A 89 2.17 4.53 -5.63
CA TRP A 89 1.37 4.24 -4.44
C TRP A 89 0.02 4.94 -4.50
N ASP A 90 -1.03 4.28 -4.00
CA ASP A 90 -2.39 4.80 -3.99
C ASP A 90 -2.77 5.36 -2.60
N VAL A 91 -2.10 4.88 -1.55
CA VAL A 91 -2.19 5.37 -0.17
C VAL A 91 -0.83 5.15 0.52
N THR A 92 -0.48 5.93 1.53
CA THR A 92 0.70 5.70 2.42
C THR A 92 0.24 5.38 3.83
N GLY A 93 0.86 4.44 4.54
CA GLY A 93 0.45 4.04 5.88
C GLY A 93 1.52 4.37 6.92
N ILE A 94 1.12 4.88 8.08
CA ILE A 94 1.99 5.02 9.26
C ILE A 94 1.43 4.23 10.43
N GLY A 95 2.28 3.37 10.99
CA GLY A 95 2.00 2.50 12.13
C GLY A 95 1.58 3.24 13.40
N PHE A 96 0.93 2.52 14.30
CA PHE A 96 0.48 3.05 15.60
C PHE A 96 1.64 3.17 16.57
N GLY A 97 2.56 2.20 16.59
CA GLY A 97 3.73 2.22 17.47
C GLY A 97 4.51 3.52 17.35
N MET A 98 4.83 3.93 16.12
CA MET A 98 5.56 5.18 15.89
C MET A 98 4.83 6.44 16.32
N ARG A 99 3.50 6.47 16.18
CA ARG A 99 2.68 7.65 16.55
C ARG A 99 2.35 7.73 18.03
N ALA A 100 2.30 6.59 18.71
CA ALA A 100 2.03 6.51 20.14
C ALA A 100 3.30 6.49 20.99
N SER A 101 4.47 6.44 20.33
CA SER A 101 5.76 6.34 21.01
C SER A 101 6.02 7.51 21.95
N THR A 102 6.57 7.18 23.11
CA THR A 102 7.17 8.16 24.03
C THR A 102 8.70 8.23 23.89
N ILE A 103 9.29 7.43 23.01
CA ILE A 103 10.74 7.38 22.76
C ILE A 103 11.09 8.50 21.77
N VAL A 104 11.97 9.42 22.16
CA VAL A 104 12.31 10.63 21.38
C VAL A 104 12.90 10.27 20.01
N GLU A 105 13.69 9.21 19.97
CA GLU A 105 14.28 8.66 18.75
C GLU A 105 13.18 8.23 17.78
N VAL A 106 12.17 7.48 18.24
CA VAL A 106 11.04 7.04 17.41
C VAL A 106 10.20 8.22 16.91
N VAL A 107 9.97 9.22 17.75
CA VAL A 107 9.29 10.47 17.34
C VAL A 107 10.11 11.19 16.25
N THR A 108 11.43 11.26 16.42
CA THR A 108 12.35 11.87 15.44
C THR A 108 12.32 11.13 14.11
N LEU A 109 12.28 9.79 14.13
CA LEU A 109 12.15 8.92 12.96
C LEU A 109 10.79 9.12 12.26
N PHE A 110 9.70 9.24 13.01
CA PHE A 110 8.36 9.51 12.48
C PHE A 110 8.27 10.87 11.77
N GLU A 111 8.70 11.94 12.45
CA GLU A 111 8.61 13.31 11.95
C GLU A 111 9.58 13.55 10.79
N GLY A 112 10.77 12.96 10.87
CA GLY A 112 11.85 13.15 9.91
C GLY A 112 12.67 14.39 10.16
N MET A 113 13.17 14.56 11.38
CA MET A 113 14.18 15.58 11.66
C MET A 113 15.60 15.07 11.39
N LEU A 114 16.48 16.03 11.06
CA LEU A 114 17.88 15.89 10.67
C LEU A 114 18.62 14.72 11.34
N GLN A 115 19.04 13.74 10.56
CA GLN A 115 20.25 13.00 10.92
C GLN A 115 21.44 13.80 10.41
N VAL A 116 22.24 14.34 11.34
CA VAL A 116 23.57 14.86 11.06
C VAL A 116 24.51 13.66 11.02
N HIS A 117 24.78 13.14 9.82
CA HIS A 117 25.83 12.13 9.62
C HIS A 117 27.16 12.85 9.38
N GLY A 118 27.86 13.20 10.46
CA GLY A 118 29.11 13.97 10.39
C GLY A 118 28.93 15.40 9.83
N GLU A 119 30.04 16.13 9.68
CA GLU A 119 30.06 17.57 9.35
C GLU A 119 29.49 17.96 7.96
N THR A 120 29.02 17.03 7.12
CA THR A 120 28.78 17.35 5.70
C THR A 120 27.50 16.85 5.06
N ASN A 121 26.59 16.13 5.73
CA ASN A 121 25.31 15.77 5.09
C ASN A 121 24.12 15.89 6.05
N ILE A 122 23.29 16.90 5.80
CA ILE A 122 21.96 17.07 6.39
C ILE A 122 20.97 16.28 5.54
N GLY A 123 20.57 15.09 6.01
CA GLY A 123 19.53 14.28 5.38
C GLY A 123 18.25 14.31 6.19
N TYR A 124 17.12 14.59 5.54
CA TYR A 124 15.79 14.32 6.09
C TYR A 124 15.40 12.89 5.71
N THR A 125 15.31 11.98 6.68
CA THR A 125 15.07 10.54 6.42
C THR A 125 13.80 9.99 7.05
N GLY A 126 12.99 10.79 7.75
CA GLY A 126 11.80 10.24 8.42
C GLY A 126 10.60 10.01 7.51
N GLU A 127 9.69 9.20 8.03
CA GLU A 127 8.61 8.58 7.24
C GLU A 127 7.64 9.61 6.66
N LEU A 128 7.18 10.56 7.49
CA LEU A 128 6.28 11.62 7.04
C LEU A 128 6.92 12.49 5.96
N PHE A 129 8.19 12.86 6.16
CA PHE A 129 8.92 13.66 5.18
C PHE A 129 9.09 12.90 3.86
N LEU A 130 9.50 11.63 3.92
CA LEU A 130 9.69 10.78 2.74
C LEU A 130 8.39 10.57 1.97
N PHE A 131 7.27 10.32 2.64
CA PHE A 131 5.96 10.22 1.98
C PHE A 131 5.56 11.52 1.30
N ARG A 132 5.72 12.67 1.97
CA ARG A 132 5.43 13.97 1.36
C ARG A 132 6.31 14.27 0.17
N GLN A 133 7.59 13.87 0.21
CA GLN A 133 8.52 14.13 -0.88
C GLN A 133 8.31 13.20 -2.08
N LYS A 134 8.13 11.90 -1.85
CA LYS A 134 8.08 10.88 -2.92
C LYS A 134 6.67 10.63 -3.45
N THR A 135 5.66 10.87 -2.63
CA THR A 135 4.25 10.61 -2.94
C THR A 135 3.34 11.77 -2.49
N PRO A 136 3.60 13.02 -2.92
CA PRO A 136 2.98 14.23 -2.37
C PRO A 136 1.44 14.28 -2.46
N ASN A 137 0.85 13.59 -3.43
CA ASN A 137 -0.60 13.61 -3.69
C ASN A 137 -1.30 12.35 -3.17
N VAL A 138 -0.60 11.50 -2.44
CA VAL A 138 -1.11 10.23 -1.96
C VAL A 138 -1.57 10.41 -0.51
N PRO A 139 -2.83 10.07 -0.16
CA PRO A 139 -3.29 10.21 1.21
C PRO A 139 -2.48 9.34 2.18
N THR A 140 -2.15 9.87 3.34
CA THR A 140 -1.59 9.08 4.45
C THR A 140 -2.71 8.57 5.35
N VAL A 141 -2.68 7.28 5.68
CA VAL A 141 -3.58 6.61 6.60
C VAL A 141 -2.86 6.20 7.87
N PHE A 142 -3.64 6.05 8.93
CA PHE A 142 -3.19 5.71 10.26
C PHE A 142 -4.00 4.51 10.72
N ASN A 143 -3.34 3.42 11.06
CA ASN A 143 -3.95 2.31 11.78
C ASN A 143 -4.24 2.74 13.24
N ARG A 144 -4.91 1.91 14.02
CA ARG A 144 -5.15 2.16 15.47
C ARG A 144 -4.46 1.15 16.37
N GLY A 145 -3.74 0.22 15.77
CA GLY A 145 -3.09 -0.92 16.39
C GLY A 145 -2.52 -1.86 15.31
N PRO A 146 -1.80 -2.92 15.71
CA PRO A 146 -1.12 -3.84 14.80
C PRO A 146 -2.07 -4.67 13.91
N ASP A 147 -3.37 -4.69 14.19
CA ASP A 147 -4.38 -5.47 13.48
C ASP A 147 -5.42 -4.61 12.74
N SER A 148 -5.01 -3.42 12.29
CA SER A 148 -5.94 -2.42 11.72
C SER A 148 -5.44 -1.64 10.51
N LEU A 149 -4.40 -2.13 9.83
CA LEU A 149 -3.99 -1.68 8.51
C LEU A 149 -5.14 -1.80 7.50
N LEU A 150 -5.77 -2.97 7.36
CA LEU A 150 -6.85 -3.17 6.39
C LEU A 150 -7.96 -2.13 6.57
N TRP A 151 -8.41 -1.95 7.81
CA TRP A 151 -9.39 -0.92 8.17
C TRP A 151 -8.93 0.49 7.76
N SER A 152 -7.68 0.84 8.04
CA SER A 152 -7.13 2.16 7.77
C SER A 152 -7.12 2.48 6.27
N VAL A 153 -6.77 1.49 5.45
CA VAL A 153 -6.75 1.57 3.99
C VAL A 153 -8.16 1.66 3.44
N GLN A 154 -9.06 0.73 3.81
CA GLN A 154 -10.44 0.69 3.32
C GLN A 154 -11.20 1.99 3.57
N ARG A 155 -10.97 2.63 4.71
CA ARG A 155 -11.63 3.90 5.06
C ARG A 155 -11.28 5.04 4.10
N ARG A 156 -10.14 5.00 3.42
CA ARG A 156 -9.69 6.05 2.48
C ARG A 156 -9.66 5.60 1.03
N PHE A 157 -9.57 4.30 0.81
CA PHE A 157 -9.50 3.70 -0.51
C PHE A 157 -10.36 2.44 -0.57
N PRO A 158 -11.70 2.56 -0.49
CA PRO A 158 -12.58 1.40 -0.59
C PRO A 158 -12.47 0.76 -1.98
N LEU A 159 -12.50 -0.56 -2.03
CA LEU A 159 -12.56 -1.26 -3.31
C LEU A 159 -13.95 -1.09 -3.93
N SER A 160 -14.00 -0.87 -5.24
CA SER A 160 -15.24 -0.74 -5.99
C SER A 160 -15.97 -2.09 -6.19
N SER A 161 -15.32 -3.21 -5.92
CA SER A 161 -15.87 -4.55 -6.06
C SER A 161 -15.19 -5.56 -5.14
N ASP A 162 -15.87 -6.67 -4.86
CA ASP A 162 -15.31 -7.82 -4.15
C ASP A 162 -14.18 -8.44 -4.99
N CYS A 163 -12.95 -8.34 -4.49
CA CYS A 163 -11.75 -8.85 -5.16
C CYS A 163 -11.51 -10.35 -4.89
N LYS A 164 -12.57 -11.11 -4.56
CA LYS A 164 -12.53 -12.55 -4.35
C LYS A 164 -11.77 -13.29 -5.46
N GLY A 165 -10.77 -14.08 -5.07
CA GLY A 165 -9.91 -14.82 -6.00
C GLY A 165 -8.86 -13.98 -6.73
N LYS A 166 -8.72 -12.69 -6.38
CA LYS A 166 -7.70 -11.77 -6.89
C LYS A 166 -6.95 -11.11 -5.73
N PRO A 167 -6.20 -11.89 -4.92
CA PRO A 167 -5.46 -11.33 -3.81
C PRO A 167 -4.42 -10.31 -4.33
N GLY A 168 -4.17 -9.29 -3.52
CA GLY A 168 -3.09 -8.36 -3.75
C GLY A 168 -1.73 -9.00 -3.50
N LYS A 169 -0.68 -8.20 -3.65
CA LYS A 169 0.72 -8.63 -3.55
C LYS A 169 1.41 -7.97 -2.37
N LEU A 170 2.23 -8.75 -1.68
CA LEU A 170 3.21 -8.21 -0.75
C LEU A 170 4.33 -7.58 -1.57
N ILE A 171 4.50 -6.26 -1.46
CA ILE A 171 5.51 -5.50 -2.19
C ILE A 171 6.75 -5.38 -1.31
N GLY A 172 7.82 -6.05 -1.71
CA GLY A 172 9.14 -5.94 -1.08
C GLY A 172 9.28 -6.71 0.24
N TYR A 173 8.81 -7.95 0.35
CA TYR A 173 9.21 -8.74 1.52
C TYR A 173 10.69 -9.14 1.43
N ASN A 174 11.57 -8.43 2.13
CA ASN A 174 12.83 -8.99 2.59
C ASN A 174 12.62 -9.28 4.08
N GLU A 175 12.54 -10.57 4.41
CA GLU A 175 12.62 -11.02 5.80
C GLU A 175 14.02 -10.62 6.28
N LEU A 176 14.13 -9.47 6.94
CA LEU A 176 15.34 -9.09 7.66
C LEU A 176 15.37 -9.94 8.93
N CYS A 177 15.67 -11.22 8.75
CA CYS A 177 16.15 -12.05 9.83
C CYS A 177 17.45 -11.41 10.32
N ASP A 178 17.54 -11.17 11.63
CA ASP A 178 18.75 -10.72 12.30
C ASP A 178 19.96 -11.52 11.77
N SER A 179 20.97 -10.80 11.27
CA SER A 179 22.34 -11.33 11.20
C SER A 179 23.00 -11.16 12.57
#